data_AF-A0A819Z1W5-F1
#
_entry.id   AF-A0A819Z1W5-F1
#
_cell.length_a   1.000
_cell.length_b   1.000
_cell.length_c   1.000
_cell.angle_alpha   90.00
_cell.angle_beta   90.00
_cell.angle_gamma   90.00
#
_symmetry.space_group_name_H-M   'P 1'
#
loop_
_entity.id
_entity.type
_entity.pdbx_description
1 polymer ?
#
loop_
_entity_poly.entity_id
_entity_poly.type
_entity_poly.pdbx_seq_one_letter_code
_entity_poly.pdbx_strand_id
1 'polypeptide(L)'
;MLTIQYRMNELKEIYFYDENSRGNEGEVELVNIHINELIENYSLSIDQIGIITLYYLQVQLLREKILNKYTNLEIKSLDRFQGTEKEIIIISMVRSNLYGEVGFLSDSRRINVAIRRARRHLCIFSNAQTVTHDPFIKR
;
A
#
# COMPACT_ATOMS: atom_id res chain seq x y z
N MET A 1 12.11 13.39 0.39
CA MET A 1 11.21 12.26 0.64
C MET A 1 10.41 12.61 1.90
N LEU A 2 9.16 13.06 1.76
CA LEU A 2 8.29 13.27 2.92
C LEU A 2 7.70 11.92 3.27
N THR A 3 8.08 11.37 4.43
CA THR A 3 7.44 10.17 4.98
C THR A 3 6.36 10.63 5.93
N ILE A 4 5.09 10.55 5.53
CA ILE A 4 3.96 10.75 6.45
C ILE A 4 3.68 9.41 7.11
N GLN A 5 3.83 9.35 8.44
CA GLN A 5 3.47 8.17 9.24
C GLN A 5 2.14 8.43 9.93
N TYR A 6 1.08 7.74 9.53
CA TYR A 6 -0.19 7.73 10.27
C TYR A 6 -0.05 6.79 11.49
N ARG A 7 -0.54 7.21 12.66
CA ARG A 7 -0.55 6.36 13.88
C ARG A 7 -1.69 5.34 13.80
N MET A 8 -1.34 4.05 13.74
CA MET A 8 -2.19 2.93 13.31
C MET A 8 -2.60 2.02 14.47
N ASN A 9 -3.39 2.51 15.45
CA ASN A 9 -3.59 1.70 16.66
C ASN A 9 -4.65 0.59 16.59
N GLU A 10 -5.50 0.46 15.55
CA GLU A 10 -6.48 -0.65 15.49
C GLU A 10 -6.84 -1.15 14.07
N LEU A 11 -5.86 -1.35 13.18
CA LEU A 11 -6.12 -1.83 11.82
C LEU A 11 -5.78 -3.32 11.69
N LYS A 12 -6.73 -4.21 11.96
CA LYS A 12 -6.54 -5.66 11.85
C LYS A 12 -6.57 -6.12 10.39
N GLU A 13 -5.65 -7.02 10.04
CA GLU A 13 -5.72 -7.72 8.76
C GLU A 13 -6.91 -8.69 8.71
N ILE A 14 -7.57 -8.78 7.57
CA ILE A 14 -8.63 -9.74 7.25
C ILE A 14 -8.15 -10.74 6.21
N TYR A 15 -8.76 -11.93 6.19
CA TYR A 15 -8.43 -13.02 5.27
C TYR A 15 -9.61 -13.96 5.07
N PHE A 16 -9.65 -14.62 3.93
CA PHE A 16 -10.55 -15.76 3.69
C PHE A 16 -9.81 -17.05 4.03
N TYR A 17 -10.49 -18.01 4.66
CA TYR A 17 -9.88 -19.27 5.11
C TYR A 17 -9.27 -20.10 3.96
N ASP A 18 -9.80 -19.96 2.74
CA ASP A 18 -9.39 -20.75 1.58
C ASP A 18 -8.40 -20.02 0.63
N GLU A 19 -8.02 -18.77 0.93
CA GLU A 19 -7.10 -18.01 0.09
C GLU A 19 -5.88 -17.51 0.89
N ASN A 20 -4.68 -17.76 0.35
CA ASN A 20 -3.42 -17.21 0.86
C ASN A 20 -3.27 -15.70 0.56
N SER A 21 -4.31 -14.92 0.84
CA SER A 21 -4.39 -13.48 0.60
C SER A 21 -4.83 -12.74 1.86
N ARG A 22 -4.45 -11.47 1.97
CA ARG A 22 -4.71 -10.60 3.13
C ARG A 22 -5.27 -9.25 2.66
N GLY A 23 -6.13 -8.66 3.48
CA GLY A 23 -6.67 -7.31 3.29
C GLY A 23 -6.58 -6.53 4.59
N ASN A 24 -6.63 -5.20 4.51
CA ASN A 24 -6.65 -4.32 5.66
C ASN A 24 -7.47 -3.08 5.29
N GLU A 25 -8.74 -3.06 5.71
CA GLU A 25 -9.68 -1.97 5.42
C GLU A 25 -9.21 -0.63 5.99
N GLY A 26 -8.54 -0.65 7.15
CA GLY A 26 -7.96 0.53 7.73
C GLY A 26 -6.89 1.18 6.86
N GLU A 27 -6.00 0.36 6.29
CA GLU A 27 -5.03 0.89 5.32
C GLU A 27 -5.75 1.44 4.07
N VAL A 28 -6.86 0.83 3.63
CA VAL A 28 -7.66 1.35 2.51
C VAL A 28 -8.24 2.73 2.82
N GLU A 29 -8.78 2.93 4.01
CA GLU A 29 -9.32 4.22 4.44
C GLU A 29 -8.24 5.30 4.47
N LEU A 30 -7.08 5.00 5.05
CA LEU A 30 -5.96 5.93 5.11
C LEU A 30 -5.40 6.26 3.73
N VAL A 31 -5.30 5.26 2.85
CA VAL A 31 -4.92 5.48 1.44
C VAL A 31 -5.89 6.43 0.76
N ASN A 32 -7.20 6.26 0.96
CA ASN A 32 -8.21 7.13 0.38
C ASN A 32 -8.12 8.57 0.91
N ILE A 33 -7.92 8.74 2.22
CA ILE A 33 -7.69 10.07 2.83
C ILE A 33 -6.47 10.73 2.20
N HIS A 34 -5.36 10.01 2.10
CA HIS A 34 -4.13 10.57 1.57
C HIS A 34 -4.24 10.94 0.08
N ILE A 35 -4.96 10.15 -0.73
CA ILE A 35 -5.25 10.50 -2.13
C ILE A 35 -6.06 11.80 -2.22
N ASN A 36 -7.07 11.97 -1.37
CA ASN A 36 -7.84 13.21 -1.32
C ASN A 36 -6.93 14.40 -0.99
N GLU A 37 -6.06 14.27 0.01
CA GLU A 37 -5.09 15.32 0.38
C GLU A 37 -4.15 15.66 -0.79
N LEU A 38 -3.63 14.66 -1.50
CA LEU A 38 -2.75 14.86 -2.66
C LEU A 38 -3.45 15.63 -3.78
N ILE A 39 -4.71 15.29 -4.07
CA ILE A 39 -5.46 15.92 -5.16
C ILE A 39 -5.93 17.33 -4.77
N GLU A 40 -6.50 17.49 -3.59
CA GLU A 40 -7.12 18.74 -3.15
C GLU A 40 -6.07 19.79 -2.77
N ASN A 41 -5.02 19.41 -2.03
CA ASN A 41 -4.03 20.38 -1.53
C ASN A 41 -2.90 20.66 -2.51
N TYR A 42 -2.60 19.72 -3.41
CA TYR A 42 -1.46 19.83 -4.34
C TYR A 42 -1.89 19.85 -5.81
N SER A 43 -3.20 19.84 -6.10
CA SER A 43 -3.75 19.90 -7.47
C SER A 43 -3.16 18.82 -8.40
N LEU A 44 -2.87 17.64 -7.85
CA LEU A 44 -2.29 16.53 -8.59
C LEU A 44 -3.37 15.80 -9.41
N SER A 45 -2.97 15.36 -10.60
CA SER A 45 -3.84 14.54 -11.42
C SER A 45 -3.77 13.07 -10.99
N ILE A 46 -4.91 12.39 -11.01
CA ILE A 46 -5.05 11.02 -10.50
C ILE A 46 -4.15 10.00 -11.22
N ASP A 47 -3.89 10.23 -12.51
CA ASP A 47 -3.03 9.39 -13.34
C ASP A 47 -1.55 9.45 -12.93
N GLN A 48 -1.15 10.47 -12.16
CA GLN A 48 0.19 10.61 -11.60
C GLN A 48 0.41 9.73 -10.37
N ILE A 49 -0.67 9.16 -9.80
CA ILE A 49 -0.65 8.32 -8.60
C ILE A 49 -0.79 6.84 -8.99
N GLY A 50 -0.01 5.98 -8.36
CA GLY A 50 -0.17 4.53 -8.42
C GLY A 50 -0.21 3.91 -7.03
N ILE A 51 -1.03 2.88 -6.85
CA ILE A 51 -1.07 2.09 -5.62
C ILE A 51 -0.52 0.68 -5.89
N ILE A 52 0.42 0.26 -5.04
CA ILE A 52 1.03 -1.06 -5.05
C ILE A 52 0.73 -1.78 -3.73
N THR A 53 0.38 -3.06 -3.82
CA THR A 53 0.28 -3.95 -2.66
C THR A 53 0.77 -5.35 -3.03
N LEU A 54 1.14 -6.18 -2.05
CA LEU A 54 1.54 -7.57 -2.27
C LEU A 54 0.38 -8.56 -2.25
N TYR A 55 -0.82 -8.12 -1.83
CA TYR A 55 -1.94 -9.03 -1.58
C TYR A 55 -3.11 -8.74 -2.52
N TYR A 56 -3.65 -9.80 -3.12
CA TYR A 56 -4.75 -9.70 -4.08
C TYR A 56 -6.04 -9.16 -3.45
N LEU A 57 -6.34 -9.59 -2.23
CA LEU A 57 -7.53 -9.14 -1.47
C LEU A 57 -7.44 -7.64 -1.20
N GLN A 58 -6.25 -7.13 -0.87
CA GLN A 58 -6.05 -5.69 -0.74
C GLN A 58 -6.29 -4.93 -2.05
N VAL A 59 -5.90 -5.48 -3.20
CA VAL A 59 -6.24 -4.87 -4.51
C VAL A 59 -7.75 -4.79 -4.68
N GLN A 60 -8.50 -5.84 -4.32
CA GLN A 60 -9.96 -5.83 -4.43
C GLN A 60 -10.59 -4.76 -3.52
N LEU A 61 -10.20 -4.70 -2.25
CA LEU A 61 -10.73 -3.72 -1.28
C LEU A 61 -10.45 -2.27 -1.73
N LEU A 62 -9.21 -2.01 -2.17
CA LEU A 62 -8.83 -0.69 -2.70
C LEU A 62 -9.67 -0.32 -3.93
N ARG A 63 -9.90 -1.28 -4.84
CA ARG A 63 -10.68 -1.02 -6.06
C ARG A 63 -12.13 -0.72 -5.75
N GLU A 64 -12.74 -1.52 -4.87
CA GLU A 64 -14.14 -1.35 -4.45
C GLU A 64 -14.38 0.01 -3.80
N LYS A 65 -13.48 0.44 -2.91
CA LYS A 65 -13.64 1.69 -2.14
C LYS A 65 -13.25 2.94 -2.92
N ILE A 66 -12.25 2.86 -3.80
CA ILE A 66 -11.59 4.06 -4.36
C ILE A 66 -11.98 4.31 -5.83
N LEU A 67 -12.17 3.28 -6.66
CA LEU A 67 -12.36 3.49 -8.10
C LEU A 67 -13.68 4.15 -8.48
N ASN A 68 -14.70 4.11 -7.60
CA ASN A 68 -15.93 4.86 -7.82
C ASN A 68 -15.69 6.37 -7.90
N LYS A 69 -14.72 6.89 -7.12
CA LYS A 69 -14.32 8.30 -7.14
C LYS A 69 -13.21 8.57 -8.16
N TYR A 70 -12.32 7.61 -8.35
CA TYR A 70 -11.07 7.76 -9.11
C TYR A 70 -10.89 6.65 -10.14
N THR A 71 -11.69 6.68 -11.20
CA THR A 71 -11.81 5.60 -12.20
C THR A 71 -10.50 5.24 -12.92
N ASN A 72 -9.61 6.20 -13.11
CA ASN A 72 -8.33 6.02 -13.82
C ASN A 72 -7.14 5.72 -12.89
N LEU A 73 -7.37 5.56 -11.58
CA LEU A 73 -6.31 5.26 -10.62
C LEU A 73 -5.75 3.86 -10.84
N GLU A 74 -4.43 3.78 -10.97
CA GLU A 74 -3.75 2.51 -11.18
C GLU A 74 -3.52 1.79 -9.85
N ILE A 75 -4.24 0.68 -9.65
CA ILE A 75 -4.15 -0.18 -8.46
C ILE A 75 -3.76 -1.59 -8.92
N LYS A 76 -2.56 -2.06 -8.57
CA LYS A 76 -2.11 -3.41 -8.94
C LYS A 76 -1.37 -4.09 -7.79
N SER A 77 -1.37 -5.42 -7.85
CA SER A 77 -0.41 -6.19 -7.08
C SER A 77 0.99 -5.97 -7.65
N LEU A 78 2.02 -6.06 -6.81
CA LEU A 78 3.40 -5.83 -7.24
C LEU A 78 3.82 -6.71 -8.41
N ASP A 79 3.43 -8.00 -8.42
CA ASP A 79 3.79 -8.92 -9.51
C ASP A 79 3.21 -8.49 -10.87
N ARG A 80 2.12 -7.72 -10.85
CA ARG A 80 1.46 -7.17 -12.05
C ARG A 80 1.88 -5.71 -12.33
N PHE A 81 2.64 -5.08 -11.43
CA PHE A 81 3.17 -3.73 -11.60
C PHE A 81 4.51 -3.79 -12.37
N GLN A 82 4.45 -4.27 -13.61
CA GLN A 82 5.60 -4.33 -14.51
C GLN A 82 5.64 -3.09 -15.41
N GLY A 83 6.79 -2.41 -15.45
CA GLY A 83 7.17 -1.52 -16.55
C GLY A 83 6.68 -0.06 -16.50
N THR A 84 5.89 0.33 -15.50
CA THR A 84 5.40 1.72 -15.39
C THR A 84 5.90 2.35 -14.10
N GLU A 85 6.46 3.57 -14.17
CA GLU A 85 6.75 4.41 -13.01
C GLU A 85 5.66 5.48 -12.87
N LYS A 86 5.46 6.01 -11.66
CA LYS A 86 4.52 7.09 -11.38
C LYS A 86 5.22 8.23 -10.64
N GLU A 87 4.69 9.44 -10.76
CA GLU A 87 5.18 10.57 -9.97
C GLU A 87 5.04 10.27 -8.47
N ILE A 88 3.94 9.63 -8.11
CA ILE A 88 3.62 9.22 -6.74
C ILE A 88 3.29 7.74 -6.70
N ILE A 89 3.94 7.02 -5.78
CA ILE A 89 3.54 5.65 -5.41
C ILE A 89 3.09 5.61 -3.97
N ILE A 90 1.97 4.94 -3.75
CA ILE A 90 1.47 4.56 -2.44
C ILE A 90 1.62 3.04 -2.30
N ILE A 91 2.30 2.58 -1.26
CA ILE A 91 2.44 1.16 -0.93
C ILE A 91 1.57 0.84 0.28
N SER A 92 0.71 -0.17 0.16
CA SER A 92 -0.02 -0.76 1.29
C SER A 92 0.59 -2.11 1.65
N MET A 93 1.19 -2.20 2.85
CA MET A 93 1.89 -3.40 3.32
C MET A 93 0.95 -4.45 3.91
N VAL A 94 -0.27 -4.07 4.33
CA VAL A 94 -1.38 -4.92 4.77
C VAL A 94 -1.15 -5.61 6.11
N ARG A 95 0.03 -6.21 6.33
CA ARG A 95 0.28 -7.09 7.48
C ARG A 95 0.23 -6.33 8.79
N SER A 96 -0.65 -6.81 9.67
CA SER A 96 -0.96 -6.24 10.96
C SER A 96 -1.47 -7.33 11.90
N ASN A 97 -0.53 -7.95 12.61
CA ASN A 97 -0.76 -9.08 13.50
C ASN A 97 0.22 -9.07 14.69
N LEU A 98 -0.19 -9.72 15.79
CA LEU A 98 0.56 -9.78 17.04
C LEU A 98 1.80 -10.70 16.96
N TYR A 99 1.91 -11.53 15.92
CA TYR A 99 2.98 -12.52 15.77
C TYR A 99 4.20 -11.97 15.04
N GLY A 100 4.13 -10.74 14.51
CA GLY A 100 5.23 -10.17 13.73
C GLY A 100 5.39 -10.82 12.35
N GLU A 101 4.37 -11.50 11.86
CA GLU A 101 4.46 -12.19 10.58
C GLU A 101 4.31 -11.21 9.41
N VAL A 102 5.31 -11.19 8.54
CA VAL A 102 5.35 -10.28 7.38
C VAL A 102 4.97 -10.94 6.05
N GLY A 103 5.00 -12.28 5.96
CA GLY A 103 4.53 -13.03 4.79
C GLY A 103 5.27 -12.63 3.51
N PHE A 104 4.51 -12.23 2.47
CA PHE A 104 5.09 -11.87 1.16
C PHE A 104 6.02 -10.64 1.21
N LEU A 105 5.96 -9.84 2.29
CA LEU A 105 6.85 -8.70 2.48
C LEU A 105 8.31 -9.12 2.79
N SER A 106 8.56 -10.39 3.15
CA SER A 106 9.92 -10.89 3.44
C SER A 106 10.85 -10.88 2.21
N ASP A 107 10.32 -10.83 0.99
CA ASP A 107 11.16 -10.70 -0.21
C ASP A 107 11.57 -9.23 -0.41
N SER A 108 12.72 -8.87 0.13
CA SER A 108 13.32 -7.53 -0.02
C SER A 108 13.46 -7.06 -1.47
N ARG A 109 13.62 -7.97 -2.45
CA ARG A 109 13.72 -7.59 -3.87
C ARG A 109 12.39 -7.05 -4.37
N ARG A 110 11.28 -7.66 -3.94
CA ARG A 110 9.92 -7.22 -4.25
C ARG A 110 9.66 -5.82 -3.70
N ILE A 111 10.01 -5.58 -2.44
CA ILE A 111 9.87 -4.25 -1.83
C ILE A 111 10.72 -3.20 -2.58
N ASN A 112 11.98 -3.53 -2.89
CA ASN A 112 12.85 -2.62 -3.64
C ASN A 112 12.29 -2.26 -5.02
N VAL A 113 11.66 -3.21 -5.73
CA VAL A 113 10.98 -2.94 -6.99
C VAL A 113 9.84 -1.95 -6.78
N ALA A 114 9.00 -2.15 -5.76
CA ALA A 114 7.88 -1.26 -5.45
C ALA A 114 8.34 0.17 -5.14
N ILE A 115 9.37 0.31 -4.29
CA ILE A 115 9.97 1.60 -3.90
C ILE A 115 10.47 2.35 -5.14
N ARG A 116 11.16 1.65 -6.05
CA ARG A 116 11.73 2.25 -7.28
C ARG A 116 10.68 2.68 -8.31
N ARG A 117 9.40 2.40 -8.11
CA ARG A 117 8.33 2.88 -9.01
C ARG A 117 7.98 4.35 -8.78
N ALA A 118 8.39 4.93 -7.65
CA ALA A 118 8.14 6.33 -7.32
C ALA A 118 9.20 7.25 -7.93
N ARG A 119 8.77 8.27 -8.68
CA ARG A 119 9.69 9.28 -9.22
C ARG A 119 9.91 10.47 -8.28
N ARG A 120 8.89 10.91 -7.55
CA ARG A 120 8.95 12.11 -6.69
C ARG A 120 8.49 11.88 -5.26
N HIS A 121 7.41 11.12 -5.08
CA HIS A 121 6.85 10.86 -3.76
C HIS A 121 6.54 9.37 -3.55
N LEU A 122 6.88 8.88 -2.36
CA LEU A 122 6.59 7.53 -1.92
C LEU A 122 5.91 7.62 -0.56
N CYS A 123 4.72 7.05 -0.45
CA CYS A 123 3.99 6.90 0.80
C CYS A 123 3.82 5.41 1.11
N ILE A 124 4.03 5.00 2.35
CA ILE A 124 3.92 3.60 2.78
C ILE A 124 2.99 3.52 3.98
N PHE A 125 1.93 2.73 3.84
CA PHE A 125 1.02 2.34 4.93
C PHE A 125 1.43 0.97 5.45
N SER A 126 1.69 0.88 6.74
CA SER A 126 2.12 -0.37 7.40
C SER A 126 1.88 -0.35 8.90
N ASN A 127 1.71 -1.53 9.51
CA ASN A 127 1.81 -1.67 10.96
C ASN A 127 3.28 -1.85 11.37
N ALA A 128 3.86 -0.81 11.95
CA ALA A 128 5.24 -0.82 12.43
C ALA A 128 5.54 -1.96 13.42
N GLN A 129 4.60 -2.31 14.31
CA GLN A 129 4.79 -3.41 15.27
C GLN A 129 4.93 -4.75 14.55
N THR A 130 4.23 -4.95 13.43
CA THR A 130 4.34 -6.17 12.63
C THR A 130 5.58 -6.14 11.74
N VAL A 131 5.74 -5.10 10.90
CA VAL A 131 6.76 -5.12 9.84
C VAL A 131 8.19 -4.96 10.35
N THR A 132 8.41 -4.38 11.53
CA THR A 132 9.76 -4.27 12.12
C THR A 132 10.33 -5.59 12.65
N HIS A 133 9.56 -6.68 12.62
CA HIS A 133 10.09 -8.03 12.86
C HIS A 133 10.94 -8.54 11.70
N ASP A 134 10.78 -7.97 10.50
CA ASP A 134 11.65 -8.24 9.36
C ASP A 134 12.91 -7.37 9.41
N PRO A 135 14.13 -7.96 9.40
CA PRO A 135 15.38 -7.20 9.50
C PRO A 135 15.64 -6.25 8.34
N PHE A 136 15.08 -6.50 7.16
CA PHE A 136 15.24 -5.62 6.01
C PHE A 136 14.33 -4.39 6.15
N ILE A 137 13.08 -4.57 6.60
CA ILE A 137 12.11 -3.47 6.76
C ILE A 137 12.45 -2.60 7.99
N LYS A 138 13.06 -3.17 9.03
CA LYS A 138 13.46 -2.43 10.24
C LYS A 138 14.60 -1.43 10.01
N ARG A 139 15.42 -1.63 8.97
CA ARG A 139 16.62 -0.81 8.68
C ARG A 139 16.26 0.56 8.13
#